data_AF-A0A8J6X088-F1
#
_entry.id   AF-A0A8J6X088-F1
#
_cell.length_a   1.000
_cell.length_b   1.000
_cell.length_c   1.000
_cell.angle_alpha   90.00
_cell.angle_beta   90.00
_cell.angle_gamma   90.00
#
_symmetry.space_group_name_H-M   'P 1'
#
loop_
_entity.id
_entity.type
_entity.pdbx_description
1 polymer ?
#
loop_
_entity_poly.entity_id
_entity_poly.type
_entity_poly.pdbx_seq_one_letter_code
_entity_poly.pdbx_strand_id
1 'polypeptide(L)'
;MILLCVREAMLSRPDLKAAVFIGGMEGVEIEYEMFKRFHPEAKVLPVAAPGGAAQQLAIKLEGYSEADLEDADFAHLFHNELNLGVLGH
;
A
#
# COMPACT_ATOMS: atom_id res chain seq x y z
N MET A 1 -23.54 4.02 -4.21
CA MET A 1 -23.20 3.80 -5.64
C MET A 1 -22.06 4.69 -6.13
N ILE A 2 -22.09 6.02 -5.96
CA ILE A 2 -21.06 6.93 -6.51
C ILE A 2 -19.65 6.62 -6.00
N LEU A 3 -19.48 6.37 -4.69
CA LEU A 3 -18.17 6.05 -4.09
C LEU A 3 -17.50 4.82 -4.71
N LEU A 4 -18.27 3.77 -5.01
CA LEU A 4 -17.73 2.54 -5.61
C LEU A 4 -17.24 2.80 -7.04
N CYS A 5 -18.03 3.53 -7.84
CA CYS A 5 -17.66 3.89 -9.20
C CYS A 5 -16.36 4.72 -9.24
N VAL A 6 -16.19 5.68 -8.32
CA VAL A 6 -14.96 6.48 -8.22
C VAL A 6 -13.77 5.59 -7.83
N ARG A 7 -13.93 4.67 -6.88
CA ARG A 7 -12.87 3.73 -6.47
C ARG A 7 -12.44 2.83 -7.62
N GLU A 8 -13.40 2.25 -8.35
CA GLU A 8 -13.09 1.42 -9.52
C GLU A 8 -12.34 2.22 -10.60
N ALA A 9 -12.79 3.43 -10.91
CA ALA A 9 -12.13 4.27 -11.91
C ALA A 9 -10.70 4.65 -11.51
N MET A 10 -10.45 4.95 -10.23
CA MET A 10 -9.11 5.28 -9.74
C MET A 10 -8.19 4.08 -9.68
N LEU A 11 -8.67 2.93 -9.15
CA LEU A 11 -7.84 1.76 -8.89
C LEU A 11 -7.63 0.86 -10.12
N SER A 12 -8.48 0.95 -11.15
CA SER A 12 -8.32 0.18 -12.40
C SER A 12 -7.31 0.78 -13.38
N ARG A 13 -6.74 1.93 -13.05
CA ARG A 13 -5.75 2.63 -13.89
C ARG A 13 -4.52 1.75 -14.19
N PRO A 14 -4.17 1.50 -15.46
CA PRO A 14 -3.11 0.57 -15.84
C PRO A 14 -1.69 1.08 -15.56
N ASP A 15 -1.53 2.37 -15.27
CA ASP A 15 -0.25 3.01 -14.98
C ASP A 15 0.17 2.89 -13.51
N LEU A 16 -0.68 2.30 -12.66
CA LEU A 16 -0.35 2.04 -11.25
C LEU A 16 0.64 0.87 -11.13
N LYS A 17 1.74 1.09 -10.41
CA LYS A 17 2.81 0.08 -10.19
C LYS A 17 2.89 -0.43 -8.77
N ALA A 18 2.39 0.36 -7.81
CA ALA A 18 2.33 0.00 -6.41
C ALA A 18 1.15 0.71 -5.74
N ALA A 19 0.67 0.14 -4.65
CA ALA A 19 -0.26 0.79 -3.73
C ALA A 19 0.40 0.92 -2.35
N VAL A 20 0.23 2.08 -1.75
CA VAL A 20 0.72 2.40 -0.41
C VAL A 20 -0.49 2.63 0.48
N PHE A 21 -0.61 1.86 1.56
CA PHE A 21 -1.71 1.96 2.51
C PHE A 21 -1.20 2.58 3.82
N ILE A 22 -1.80 3.67 4.28
CA ILE A 22 -1.36 4.39 5.49
C ILE A 22 -2.57 4.59 6.40
N GLY A 23 -2.48 4.08 7.64
CA GLY A 23 -3.55 4.21 8.63
C GLY A 23 -4.89 3.59 8.22
N GLY A 24 -5.98 4.36 8.41
CA GLY A 24 -7.30 4.04 7.90
C GLY A 24 -8.17 3.14 8.79
N MET A 25 -9.39 2.89 8.30
CA MET A 25 -10.42 2.02 8.88
C MET A 25 -10.79 0.93 7.85
N GLU A 26 -11.94 0.27 7.98
CA GLU A 26 -12.41 -0.86 7.14
C GLU A 26 -12.32 -0.65 5.62
N GLY A 27 -12.36 0.61 5.15
CA GLY A 27 -12.23 0.96 3.73
C GLY A 27 -10.92 0.52 3.07
N VAL A 28 -9.84 0.37 3.85
CA VAL A 28 -8.51 -0.03 3.36
C VAL A 28 -8.52 -1.46 2.82
N GLU A 29 -9.18 -2.39 3.51
CA GLU A 29 -9.27 -3.78 3.06
C GLU A 29 -9.99 -3.87 1.72
N ILE A 30 -11.09 -3.11 1.57
CA ILE A 30 -11.88 -3.08 0.34
C ILE A 30 -11.05 -2.49 -0.82
N GLU A 31 -10.22 -1.48 -0.56
CA GLU A 31 -9.30 -0.89 -1.56
C GLU A 31 -8.17 -1.87 -1.91
N TYR A 32 -7.62 -2.58 -0.93
CA TYR A 32 -6.61 -3.60 -1.13
C TYR A 32 -7.11 -4.73 -2.02
N GLU A 33 -8.26 -5.31 -1.72
CA GLU A 33 -8.83 -6.41 -2.52
C GLU A 33 -9.15 -5.94 -3.95
N MET A 34 -9.70 -4.72 -4.11
CA MET A 34 -9.91 -4.13 -5.43
C MET A 34 -8.60 -3.92 -6.20
N PHE A 35 -7.59 -3.33 -5.54
CA PHE A 35 -6.30 -3.05 -6.16
C PHE A 35 -5.60 -4.35 -6.60
N LYS A 36 -5.58 -5.38 -5.76
CA LYS A 36 -5.02 -6.69 -6.11
C LYS A 36 -5.78 -7.39 -7.24
N ARG A 37 -7.10 -7.19 -7.32
CA ARG A 37 -7.91 -7.70 -8.44
C ARG A 37 -7.55 -7.03 -9.76
N PHE A 38 -7.33 -5.71 -9.77
CA PHE A 38 -6.95 -4.98 -10.97
C PHE A 38 -5.47 -5.16 -11.34
N HIS A 39 -4.60 -5.26 -10.33
CA HIS A 39 -3.15 -5.31 -10.46
C HIS A 39 -2.56 -6.45 -9.63
N PRO A 40 -2.72 -7.71 -10.06
CA PRO A 40 -2.29 -8.87 -9.29
C PRO A 40 -0.77 -8.89 -9.04
N GLU A 41 0.02 -8.34 -9.95
CA GLU A 41 1.49 -8.29 -9.85
C GLU A 41 2.00 -6.99 -9.24
N ALA A 42 1.15 -5.99 -8.99
CA ALA A 42 1.59 -4.73 -8.40
C ALA A 42 1.97 -4.91 -6.94
N LYS A 43 2.95 -4.10 -6.53
CA LYS A 43 3.48 -4.10 -5.18
C LYS A 43 2.48 -3.49 -4.20
N VAL A 44 2.34 -4.08 -3.03
CA VAL A 44 1.51 -3.53 -1.95
C VAL A 44 2.40 -3.27 -0.74
N LEU A 45 2.36 -2.02 -0.28
CA LEU A 45 3.18 -1.50 0.80
C LEU A 45 2.24 -0.96 1.90
N PRO A 46 1.88 -1.79 2.89
CA PRO A 46 1.17 -1.32 4.07
C PRO A 46 2.13 -0.63 5.02
N VAL A 47 1.75 0.54 5.51
CA VAL A 47 2.49 1.29 6.51
C VAL A 47 1.78 1.17 7.85
N ALA A 48 2.45 0.49 8.79
CA ALA A 48 1.85 0.07 10.04
C ALA A 48 1.64 1.21 11.06
N ALA A 49 2.45 2.27 11.03
CA ALA A 49 2.28 3.44 11.90
C ALA A 49 1.40 4.52 11.22
N PRO A 50 0.39 5.11 11.90
CA PRO A 50 0.12 5.12 13.35
C PRO A 50 -0.83 4.01 13.87
N GLY A 51 -1.02 2.92 13.12
CA GLY A 51 -1.92 1.81 13.47
C GLY A 51 -3.13 1.69 12.54
N GLY A 52 -4.13 0.91 12.94
CA GLY A 52 -5.40 0.78 12.21
C GLY A 52 -5.39 -0.28 11.10
N ALA A 53 -6.19 -0.08 10.06
CA ALA A 53 -6.39 -1.11 9.02
C ALA A 53 -5.12 -1.40 8.20
N ALA A 54 -4.25 -0.40 7.98
CA ALA A 54 -2.96 -0.64 7.34
C ALA A 54 -2.02 -1.53 8.18
N GLN A 55 -2.03 -1.41 9.51
CA GLN A 55 -1.27 -2.30 10.40
C GLN A 55 -1.78 -3.75 10.31
N GLN A 56 -3.09 -3.93 10.32
CA GLN A 56 -3.71 -5.25 10.15
C GLN A 56 -3.36 -5.85 8.78
N LEU A 57 -3.34 -5.02 7.73
CA LEU A 57 -2.92 -5.43 6.40
C LEU A 57 -1.44 -5.84 6.38
N ALA A 58 -0.56 -5.10 7.08
CA ALA A 58 0.86 -5.45 7.20
C ALA A 58 1.07 -6.81 7.87
N ILE A 59 0.34 -7.09 8.96
CA ILE A 59 0.37 -8.39 9.65
C ILE A 59 -0.14 -9.52 8.74
N LYS A 60 -1.15 -9.24 7.88
CA LYS A 60 -1.72 -10.22 6.94
C LYS A 60 -0.78 -10.57 5.78
N LEU A 61 0.09 -9.65 5.37
CA LEU A 61 1.04 -9.88 4.30
C LEU A 61 2.28 -10.60 4.85
N GLU A 62 2.48 -11.86 4.44
CA GLU A 62 3.69 -12.61 4.77
C GLU A 62 4.93 -11.88 4.22
N GLY A 63 5.89 -11.54 5.08
CA GLY A 63 7.15 -10.90 4.67
C GLY A 63 7.53 -9.61 5.41
N TYR A 64 6.68 -9.06 6.27
CA TYR A 64 7.01 -7.93 7.13
C TYR A 64 7.48 -8.43 8.51
N SER A 65 8.67 -8.01 8.95
CA SER A 65 9.18 -8.30 10.29
C SER A 65 8.59 -7.35 11.33
N GLU A 66 8.61 -7.72 12.62
CA GLU A 66 8.19 -6.82 13.71
C GLU A 66 8.94 -5.48 13.68
N ALA A 67 10.18 -5.46 13.22
CA ALA A 67 10.95 -4.24 13.02
C ALA A 67 10.37 -3.36 11.90
N ASP A 68 9.93 -3.95 10.78
CA ASP A 68 9.29 -3.21 9.67
C ASP A 68 7.90 -2.65 10.06
N LEU A 69 7.27 -3.22 11.09
CA LEU A 69 5.99 -2.78 11.64
C LEU A 69 6.14 -1.61 12.63
N GLU A 70 7.28 -1.51 13.30
CA GLU A 70 7.62 -0.41 14.21
C GLU A 70 8.31 0.75 13.49
N ASP A 71 8.93 0.47 12.34
CA ASP A 71 9.64 1.48 11.57
C ASP A 71 8.68 2.35 10.76
N ALA A 72 8.51 3.58 11.23
CA ALA A 72 7.82 4.64 10.51
C ALA A 72 8.77 5.38 9.55
N ASP A 73 9.91 4.81 9.16
CA ASP A 73 10.78 5.39 8.15
C ASP A 73 10.25 5.12 6.73
N PHE A 74 9.23 5.90 6.40
CA PHE A 74 8.60 5.96 5.07
C PHE A 74 9.65 6.12 3.95
N ALA A 75 10.74 6.86 4.20
CA ALA A 75 11.73 7.16 3.17
C ALA A 75 12.56 5.93 2.80
N HIS A 76 12.93 5.11 3.79
CA HIS A 76 13.73 3.91 3.56
C HIS A 76 12.92 2.82 2.82
N LEU A 77 11.65 2.64 3.18
CA LEU A 77 10.74 1.68 2.54
C LEU A 77 10.48 2.07 1.07
N PHE A 78 10.22 3.34 0.77
CA PHE A 78 10.08 3.78 -0.62
C PHE A 78 11.39 3.68 -1.41
N HIS A 79 12.53 3.98 -0.80
CA HIS A 79 13.82 3.93 -1.49
C HIS A 79 14.23 2.51 -1.86
N ASN A 80 14.05 1.54 -0.94
CA ASN A 80 14.38 0.14 -1.19
C ASN A 80 13.37 -0.55 -2.11
N GLU A 81 12.08 -0.30 -1.91
CA GLU A 81 11.04 -1.09 -2.57
C GLU A 81 10.62 -0.53 -3.94
N LEU A 82 10.82 0.76 -4.22
CA LEU A 82 10.43 1.39 -5.49
C LEU A 82 11.59 1.67 -6.44
N ASN A 83 12.84 1.35 -6.05
CA ASN A 83 14.05 1.65 -6.81
C ASN A 83 14.02 3.07 -7.39
N LEU A 84 13.60 4.03 -6.56
CA LEU A 84 13.62 5.44 -6.91
C LEU A 84 15.10 5.86 -6.88
N GLY A 85 15.78 5.61 -8.01
CA GLY A 85 17.13 6.07 -8.24
C GLY A 85 17.17 7.57 -7.96
N VAL A 86 17.86 7.94 -6.89
CA VAL A 86 18.20 9.33 -6.63
C VAL A 86 19.23 9.71 -7.69
N LEU A 87 18.75 10.08 -8.87
CA LEU A 87 19.55 10.85 -9.83
C LEU A 87 19.59 12.27 -9.30
N GLY A 88 20.65 12.59 -8.57
CA GLY A 88 20.88 13.93 -8.05
C GLY A 88 22.28 14.09 -7.48
N HIS A 89 23.21 14.42 -8.38
CA HIS A 89 24.51 15.11 -8.25
C HIS A 89 25.22 15.20 -6.89
#